data_AF-A0A6L3A471-F1
#
_entry.id   AF-A0A6L3A471-F1
#
_cell.length_a   1.000
_cell.length_b   1.000
_cell.length_c   1.000
_cell.angle_alpha   90.00
_cell.angle_beta   90.00
_cell.angle_gamma   90.00
#
_symmetry.space_group_name_H-M   'P 1'
#
loop_
_entity.id
_entity.type
_entity.pdbx_description
1 polymer ?
#
loop_
_entity_poly.entity_id
_entity_poly.type
_entity_poly.pdbx_seq_one_letter_code
_entity_poly.pdbx_strand_id
1 'polypeptide(L)'
;MRAPKLLMLLGSALLLSLSADARGFTHVVQKGDTLAAIAERYYGLIQHEKLLVAANGLDARGGAPIVLGMRLEVPALSHRRIKKGDTWAELATVHLGAPHRADVLSMANGSSPWLPPADGAEILIPYNLPVMVTNADSIVSIAQKYMGDPNKAWVLDHYNGLKGKKLVPGDIVLVPLTELPLTEDGKKSVAEANPLLCSQAAGETRDKQRKEPKKPKQPKKP
;
A
#
# COMPACT_ATOMS: atom_id res chain seq x y z
N MET A 1 -59.86 -27.40 -6.74
CA MET A 1 -58.66 -27.70 -5.93
C MET A 1 -57.51 -26.87 -6.49
N ARG A 2 -56.97 -25.93 -5.71
CA ARG A 2 -55.93 -24.97 -6.14
C ARG A 2 -54.55 -25.56 -5.84
N ALA A 3 -53.69 -25.68 -6.86
CA ALA A 3 -52.29 -26.09 -6.71
C ALA A 3 -51.46 -24.91 -6.15
N PRO A 4 -50.49 -25.15 -5.24
CA PRO A 4 -49.60 -24.09 -4.79
C PRO A 4 -48.46 -23.89 -5.79
N LYS A 5 -48.20 -22.63 -6.16
CA LYS A 5 -47.03 -22.23 -6.93
C LYS A 5 -45.81 -22.25 -6.00
N LEU A 6 -44.85 -23.13 -6.29
CA LEU A 6 -43.55 -23.16 -5.62
C LEU A 6 -42.73 -21.98 -6.14
N LEU A 7 -42.61 -20.93 -5.33
CA LEU A 7 -41.78 -19.76 -5.60
C LEU A 7 -40.33 -20.15 -5.30
N MET A 8 -39.55 -20.46 -6.33
CA MET A 8 -38.11 -20.69 -6.23
C MET A 8 -37.43 -19.34 -5.99
N LEU A 9 -37.05 -19.04 -4.73
CA LEU A 9 -36.18 -17.90 -4.43
C LEU A 9 -34.77 -18.23 -4.94
N LEU A 10 -34.34 -17.52 -5.99
CA LEU A 10 -32.95 -17.45 -6.40
C LEU A 10 -32.17 -16.75 -5.28
N GLY A 11 -31.39 -17.52 -4.53
CA GLY A 11 -30.41 -16.99 -3.58
C GLY A 11 -29.26 -16.33 -4.35
N SER A 12 -29.35 -15.02 -4.59
CA SER A 12 -28.21 -14.24 -5.03
C SER A 12 -27.17 -14.22 -3.91
N ALA A 13 -26.14 -15.04 -4.04
CA ALA A 13 -24.94 -14.95 -3.21
C ALA A 13 -24.26 -13.61 -3.52
N LEU A 14 -24.45 -12.63 -2.64
CA LEU A 14 -23.70 -11.39 -2.65
C LEU A 14 -22.26 -11.75 -2.28
N LEU A 15 -21.42 -11.97 -3.29
CA LEU A 15 -19.97 -12.01 -3.11
C LEU A 15 -19.56 -10.64 -2.58
N LEU A 16 -19.37 -10.53 -1.27
CA LEU A 16 -18.60 -9.44 -0.68
C LEU A 16 -17.20 -9.52 -1.31
N SER A 17 -16.97 -8.69 -2.31
CA SER A 17 -15.63 -8.34 -2.74
C SER A 17 -14.95 -7.75 -1.51
N LEU A 18 -14.22 -8.57 -0.76
CA LEU A 18 -13.19 -8.13 0.14
C LEU A 18 -12.22 -7.34 -0.75
N SER A 19 -12.41 -6.02 -0.78
CA SER A 19 -11.41 -5.14 -1.35
C SER A 19 -10.14 -5.48 -0.58
N ALA A 20 -9.16 -6.06 -1.27
CA ALA A 20 -7.83 -6.21 -0.74
C ALA A 20 -7.28 -4.78 -0.67
N ASP A 21 -7.69 -4.06 0.36
CA ASP A 21 -7.01 -2.84 0.76
C ASP A 21 -5.55 -3.22 0.89
N ALA A 22 -4.67 -2.39 0.35
CA ALA A 22 -3.23 -2.48 0.50
C ALA A 22 -2.88 -2.23 1.97
N ARG A 23 -3.24 -3.18 2.83
CA ARG A 23 -3.11 -3.13 4.28
C ARG A 23 -1.86 -3.89 4.67
N GLY A 24 -1.26 -3.40 5.75
CA GLY A 24 -0.18 -4.09 6.43
C GLY A 24 -0.66 -5.39 7.07
N PHE A 25 0.15 -5.92 7.96
CA PHE A 25 -0.27 -7.02 8.84
C PHE A 25 -0.50 -6.50 10.26
N THR A 26 -1.20 -7.27 11.09
CA THR A 26 -1.41 -6.89 12.49
C THR A 26 -0.33 -7.50 13.38
N HIS A 27 0.29 -6.67 14.21
CA HIS A 27 1.09 -7.09 15.35
C HIS A 27 0.31 -6.85 16.65
N VAL A 28 0.32 -7.82 17.56
CA VAL A 28 -0.28 -7.67 18.90
C VAL A 28 0.83 -7.38 19.88
N VAL A 29 0.78 -6.20 20.51
CA VAL A 29 1.80 -5.71 21.44
C VAL A 29 1.98 -6.68 22.59
N GLN A 30 3.21 -7.14 22.77
CA GLN A 30 3.66 -8.07 23.79
C GLN A 30 4.42 -7.36 24.93
N LYS A 31 4.70 -8.12 26.00
CA LYS A 31 5.42 -7.59 27.16
C LYS A 31 6.85 -7.19 26.76
N GLY A 32 7.17 -5.91 26.96
CA GLY A 32 8.50 -5.37 26.67
C GLY A 32 8.62 -4.73 25.27
N ASP A 33 7.56 -4.77 24.46
CA ASP A 33 7.58 -4.12 23.16
C ASP A 33 7.67 -2.60 23.27
N THR A 34 8.42 -2.02 22.36
CA THR A 34 8.44 -0.60 22.04
C THR A 34 8.23 -0.43 20.54
N LEU A 35 7.74 0.72 20.08
CA LEU A 35 7.59 0.99 18.64
C LEU A 35 8.93 0.87 17.91
N ALA A 36 10.01 1.37 18.51
CA ALA A 36 11.38 1.23 18.05
C ALA A 36 11.78 -0.24 17.85
N ALA A 37 11.58 -1.09 18.86
CA ALA A 37 11.92 -2.50 18.79
C ALA A 37 11.06 -3.27 17.78
N ILE A 38 9.77 -2.95 17.68
CA ILE A 38 8.87 -3.53 16.67
C ILE A 38 9.33 -3.12 15.26
N ALA A 39 9.70 -1.85 15.06
CA ALA A 39 10.19 -1.34 13.78
C ALA A 39 11.53 -1.96 13.39
N GLU A 40 12.46 -2.10 14.33
CA GLU A 40 13.71 -2.80 14.11
C GLU A 40 13.48 -4.27 13.75
N ARG A 41 12.58 -4.94 14.47
CA ARG A 41 12.23 -6.33 14.21
C ARG A 41 11.71 -6.54 12.79
N TYR A 42 10.81 -5.68 12.30
CA TYR A 42 10.13 -5.89 11.02
C TYR A 42 10.79 -5.19 9.83
N TYR A 43 11.42 -4.04 10.04
CA TYR A 43 12.03 -3.23 8.98
C TYR A 43 13.57 -3.19 9.06
N GLY A 44 14.17 -3.71 10.13
CA GLY A 44 15.62 -3.74 10.34
C GLY A 44 16.21 -2.42 10.85
N LEU A 45 15.37 -1.40 11.04
CA LEU A 45 15.80 -0.04 11.38
C LEU A 45 14.83 0.61 12.36
N ILE A 46 15.34 0.99 13.52
CA ILE A 46 14.58 1.68 14.59
C ILE A 46 13.86 2.93 14.07
N GLN A 47 14.47 3.65 13.12
CA GLN A 47 13.91 4.89 12.55
C GLN A 47 12.58 4.68 11.80
N HIS A 48 12.20 3.43 11.51
CA HIS A 48 10.90 3.11 10.91
C HIS A 48 9.75 3.11 11.92
N GLU A 49 10.00 3.38 13.21
CA GLU A 49 8.95 3.57 14.22
C GLU A 49 7.91 4.62 13.80
N LYS A 50 8.35 5.66 13.07
CA LYS A 50 7.48 6.70 12.52
C LYS A 50 6.38 6.16 11.61
N LEU A 51 6.61 5.03 10.94
CA LEU A 51 5.61 4.37 10.10
C LEU A 51 4.54 3.72 10.96
N LEU A 52 4.92 3.09 12.08
CA LEU A 52 3.98 2.51 13.03
C LEU A 52 3.15 3.61 13.72
N VAL A 53 3.79 4.71 14.11
CA VAL A 53 3.11 5.88 14.69
C VAL A 53 2.03 6.39 13.74
N ALA A 54 2.41 6.69 12.49
CA ALA A 54 1.49 7.25 11.50
C ALA A 54 0.36 6.27 11.12
N ALA A 55 0.69 5.00 10.83
CA ALA A 55 -0.28 3.98 10.45
C ALA A 55 -1.35 3.73 11.53
N ASN A 56 -0.99 3.92 12.80
CA ASN A 56 -1.88 3.68 13.94
C ASN A 56 -2.42 4.98 14.58
N GLY A 57 -2.13 6.15 13.99
CA GLY A 57 -2.55 7.45 14.51
C GLY A 57 -2.07 7.73 15.94
N LEU A 58 -0.90 7.19 16.33
CA LEU A 58 -0.40 7.30 17.70
C LEU A 58 0.14 8.70 18.02
N ASP A 59 0.33 9.55 17.02
CA ASP A 59 0.66 10.98 17.19
C ASP A 59 -0.58 11.85 17.43
N ALA A 60 -1.78 11.30 17.29
CA ALA A 60 -3.02 12.03 17.52
C ALA A 60 -3.07 12.55 18.97
N ARG A 61 -3.24 13.88 19.12
CA ARG A 61 -3.39 14.57 20.42
C ARG A 61 -2.21 14.44 21.38
N GLY A 62 -0.98 14.42 20.86
CA GLY A 62 0.23 14.62 21.67
C GLY A 62 1.02 13.34 22.02
N GLY A 63 0.71 12.22 21.36
CA GLY A 63 1.43 10.96 21.54
C GLY A 63 0.70 9.99 22.47
N ALA A 64 0.26 8.86 21.92
CA ALA A 64 -0.33 7.76 22.67
C ALA A 64 0.71 6.65 22.89
N PRO A 65 0.92 6.20 24.14
CA PRO A 65 1.76 5.03 24.40
C PRO A 65 1.10 3.76 23.86
N ILE A 66 1.91 2.79 23.44
CA ILE A 66 1.42 1.44 23.17
C ILE A 66 1.22 0.68 24.48
N VAL A 67 0.20 -0.19 24.51
CA VAL A 67 -0.11 -1.01 25.69
C VAL A 67 -0.22 -2.48 25.31
N LEU A 68 0.01 -3.37 26.29
CA LEU A 68 -0.06 -4.81 26.08
C LEU A 68 -1.43 -5.23 25.50
N GLY A 69 -1.40 -6.09 24.49
CA GLY A 69 -2.59 -6.54 23.78
C GLY A 69 -3.14 -5.57 22.74
N MET A 70 -2.59 -4.36 22.62
CA MET A 70 -2.94 -3.42 21.54
C MET A 70 -2.62 -4.05 20.18
N ARG A 71 -3.55 -3.91 19.23
CA ARG A 71 -3.38 -4.38 17.86
C ARG A 71 -2.84 -3.23 17.02
N LEU A 72 -1.60 -3.34 16.59
CA LEU A 72 -0.95 -2.38 15.71
C LEU A 72 -1.00 -2.87 14.27
N GLU A 73 -1.38 -2.01 13.35
CA GLU A 73 -1.09 -2.19 11.94
C GLU A 73 0.40 -1.94 11.68
N VAL A 74 1.05 -2.90 11.04
CA VAL A 74 2.44 -2.83 10.60
C VAL A 74 2.42 -2.72 9.08
N PRO A 75 2.67 -1.53 8.51
CA PRO A 75 2.70 -1.32 7.07
C PRO A 75 3.52 -2.38 6.33
N ALA A 76 2.96 -2.87 5.21
CA ALA A 76 3.63 -3.78 4.31
C ALA A 76 3.14 -3.49 2.88
N LEU A 77 4.02 -3.71 1.90
CA LEU A 77 3.65 -3.58 0.49
C LEU A 77 2.92 -4.83 0.04
N SER A 78 1.89 -4.64 -0.78
CA SER A 78 1.15 -5.75 -1.35
C SER A 78 1.56 -5.99 -2.80
N HIS A 79 1.29 -7.19 -3.31
CA HIS A 79 1.58 -7.57 -4.69
C HIS A 79 0.33 -8.08 -5.37
N ARG A 80 0.23 -7.86 -6.67
CA ARG A 80 -0.89 -8.31 -7.49
C ARG A 80 -0.44 -8.76 -8.87
N ARG A 81 -0.98 -9.88 -9.36
CA ARG A 81 -0.87 -10.31 -10.74
C ARG A 81 -1.89 -9.58 -11.61
N ILE A 82 -1.40 -8.98 -12.68
CA ILE A 82 -2.17 -8.27 -13.68
C ILE A 82 -3.03 -9.24 -14.49
N LYS A 83 -4.29 -8.87 -14.68
CA LYS A 83 -5.23 -9.54 -15.56
C LYS A 83 -5.30 -8.80 -16.89
N LYS A 84 -5.62 -9.54 -17.96
CA LYS A 84 -5.81 -8.98 -19.28
C LYS A 84 -6.86 -7.87 -19.23
N GLY A 85 -6.49 -6.69 -19.73
CA GLY A 85 -7.36 -5.51 -19.77
C GLY A 85 -7.30 -4.61 -18.53
N ASP A 86 -6.55 -4.96 -17.48
CA ASP A 86 -6.32 -4.05 -16.37
C ASP A 86 -5.65 -2.74 -16.86
N THR A 87 -6.12 -1.62 -16.33
CA THR A 87 -5.47 -0.31 -16.52
C THR A 87 -4.88 0.21 -15.21
N TRP A 88 -3.83 1.04 -15.28
CA TRP A 88 -3.27 1.67 -14.08
C TRP A 88 -4.30 2.54 -13.33
N ALA A 89 -5.18 3.22 -14.05
CA ALA A 89 -6.23 4.07 -13.48
C ALA A 89 -7.26 3.27 -12.68
N GLU A 90 -7.71 2.12 -13.20
CA GLU A 90 -8.62 1.23 -12.47
C GLU A 90 -7.93 0.59 -11.27
N LEU A 91 -6.69 0.11 -11.44
CA LEU A 91 -5.91 -0.45 -10.34
C LEU A 91 -5.66 0.57 -9.23
N ALA A 92 -5.34 1.81 -9.59
CA ALA A 92 -5.17 2.90 -8.63
C ALA A 92 -6.48 3.29 -7.95
N THR A 93 -7.61 3.29 -8.67
CA THR A 93 -8.93 3.49 -8.05
C THR A 93 -9.21 2.42 -7.00
N VAL A 94 -8.99 1.15 -7.34
CA VAL A 94 -9.30 0.02 -6.46
C VAL A 94 -8.37 -0.05 -5.26
N HIS A 95 -7.06 0.05 -5.47
CA HIS A 95 -6.07 -0.23 -4.42
C HIS A 95 -5.54 1.02 -3.74
N LEU A 96 -5.53 2.14 -4.45
CA LEU A 96 -5.00 3.40 -3.96
C LEU A 96 -6.12 4.44 -3.74
N GLY A 97 -7.37 4.13 -4.06
CA GLY A 97 -8.55 4.96 -3.79
C GLY A 97 -8.85 6.07 -4.80
N ALA A 98 -8.01 6.30 -5.81
CA ALA A 98 -8.29 7.31 -6.84
C ALA A 98 -7.51 7.05 -8.15
N PRO A 99 -8.06 7.42 -9.33
CA PRO A 99 -7.44 7.13 -10.62
C PRO A 99 -6.16 7.93 -10.88
N HIS A 100 -6.04 9.18 -10.40
CA HIS A 100 -4.83 10.00 -10.59
C HIS A 100 -3.61 9.45 -9.83
N ARG A 101 -3.82 8.51 -8.90
CA ARG A 101 -2.74 7.80 -8.20
C ARG A 101 -2.06 6.74 -9.08
N ALA A 102 -2.56 6.53 -10.30
CA ALA A 102 -1.94 5.69 -11.33
C ALA A 102 -0.51 6.10 -11.67
N ASP A 103 -0.17 7.38 -11.52
CA ASP A 103 1.17 7.87 -11.79
C ASP A 103 2.18 7.22 -10.86
N VAL A 104 1.95 7.31 -9.55
CA VAL A 104 2.79 6.65 -8.55
C VAL A 104 2.75 5.13 -8.69
N LEU A 105 1.59 4.54 -8.95
CA LEU A 105 1.47 3.09 -9.10
C LEU A 105 2.30 2.56 -10.29
N SER A 106 2.20 3.19 -11.45
CA SER A 106 2.94 2.80 -12.65
C SER A 106 4.45 3.02 -12.49
N MET A 107 4.86 4.16 -11.93
CA MET A 107 6.26 4.51 -11.67
C MET A 107 6.90 3.57 -10.64
N ALA A 108 6.19 3.21 -9.57
CA ALA A 108 6.65 2.23 -8.57
C ALA A 108 6.90 0.85 -9.18
N ASN A 109 6.33 0.58 -10.36
CA ASN A 109 6.50 -0.65 -11.13
C ASN A 109 7.40 -0.47 -12.37
N GLY A 110 8.16 0.63 -12.46
CA GLY A 110 9.09 0.89 -13.57
C GLY A 110 8.39 1.05 -14.93
N SER A 111 7.10 1.41 -14.90
CA SER A 111 6.27 1.67 -16.07
C SER A 111 5.94 3.16 -16.18
N SER A 112 5.01 3.48 -17.08
CA SER A 112 4.46 4.82 -17.24
C SER A 112 2.93 4.75 -17.29
N PRO A 113 2.21 5.83 -16.91
CA PRO A 113 0.74 5.81 -16.78
C PRO A 113 0.01 5.49 -18.09
N TRP A 114 0.59 5.91 -19.22
CA TRP A 114 0.03 5.69 -20.56
C TRP A 114 0.34 4.32 -21.16
N LEU A 115 1.23 3.54 -20.54
CA LEU A 115 1.55 2.19 -20.99
C LEU A 115 0.76 1.20 -20.14
N PRO A 116 -0.09 0.34 -20.73
CA PRO A 116 -0.84 -0.63 -19.93
C PRO A 116 0.12 -1.56 -19.17
N PRO A 117 -0.26 -2.01 -17.96
CA PRO A 117 0.49 -3.05 -17.27
C PRO A 117 0.52 -4.33 -18.11
N ALA A 118 1.65 -5.04 -18.10
CA ALA A 118 1.80 -6.25 -18.90
C ALA A 118 0.94 -7.39 -18.34
N ASP A 119 0.17 -8.06 -19.22
CA ASP A 119 -0.65 -9.21 -18.86
C ASP A 119 0.14 -10.26 -18.08
N GLY A 120 -0.37 -10.69 -16.93
CA GLY A 120 0.27 -11.69 -16.08
C GLY A 120 1.49 -11.21 -15.28
N ALA A 121 1.93 -9.95 -15.46
CA ALA A 121 2.99 -9.35 -14.64
C ALA A 121 2.58 -9.28 -13.17
N GLU A 122 3.55 -9.37 -12.27
CA GLU A 122 3.33 -9.16 -10.85
C GLU A 122 3.76 -7.74 -10.50
N ILE A 123 2.83 -6.94 -10.04
CA ILE A 123 3.06 -5.54 -9.69
C ILE A 123 3.05 -5.37 -8.18
N LEU A 124 3.85 -4.42 -7.72
CA LEU A 124 3.81 -3.89 -6.38
C LEU A 124 2.68 -2.87 -6.26
N ILE A 125 1.94 -2.96 -5.17
CA ILE A 125 0.90 -2.01 -4.79
C ILE A 125 1.44 -1.22 -3.59
N PRO A 126 1.65 0.10 -3.75
CA PRO A 126 2.10 0.97 -2.66
C PRO A 126 1.16 0.92 -1.46
N TYR A 127 1.73 1.07 -0.27
CA TYR A 127 0.95 1.23 0.96
C TYR A 127 0.62 2.71 1.17
N ASN A 128 -0.67 3.04 1.36
CA ASN A 128 -1.11 4.40 1.66
C ASN A 128 -0.98 4.69 3.14
N LEU A 129 0.17 5.23 3.56
CA LEU A 129 0.38 5.63 4.94
C LEU A 129 -0.40 6.91 5.26
N PRO A 130 -1.40 6.87 6.16
CA PRO A 130 -2.08 8.08 6.59
C PRO A 130 -1.18 8.85 7.56
N VAL A 131 -0.85 10.08 7.20
CA VAL A 131 -0.10 10.99 8.07
C VAL A 131 -1.02 12.10 8.52
N MET A 132 -1.23 12.21 9.84
CA MET A 132 -1.94 13.33 10.43
C MET A 132 -1.03 14.56 10.46
N VAL A 133 -1.50 15.66 9.87
CA VAL A 133 -0.75 16.93 9.84
C VAL A 133 -0.77 17.57 11.23
N THR A 134 0.40 17.98 11.71
CA THR A 134 0.58 18.77 12.93
C THR A 134 0.94 20.23 12.61
N ASN A 135 1.05 21.08 13.64
CA ASN A 135 1.44 22.50 13.46
C ASN A 135 2.82 22.70 12.83
N ALA A 136 3.72 21.70 12.94
CA ALA A 136 5.07 21.77 12.39
C ALA A 136 5.16 21.23 10.95
N ASP A 137 4.08 20.65 10.42
CA ASP A 137 4.13 19.93 9.16
C ASP A 137 3.85 20.82 7.95
N SER A 138 4.55 20.49 6.87
CA SER A 138 4.33 20.98 5.52
C SER A 138 4.42 19.79 4.58
N ILE A 139 3.92 19.94 3.35
CA ILE A 139 4.05 18.88 2.34
C ILE A 139 5.52 18.50 2.08
N VAL A 140 6.43 19.47 2.21
CA VAL A 140 7.89 19.30 2.07
C VAL A 140 8.48 18.52 3.24
N SER A 141 8.12 18.86 4.49
CA SER A 141 8.61 18.14 5.66
C SER A 141 8.08 16.71 5.71
N ILE A 142 6.83 16.48 5.29
CA ILE A 142 6.24 15.14 5.16
C ILE A 142 6.98 14.33 4.09
N ALA A 143 7.25 14.92 2.91
CA ALA A 143 8.02 14.25 1.85
C ALA A 143 9.44 13.87 2.33
N GLN A 144 10.16 14.79 2.98
CA GLN A 144 11.46 14.50 3.57
C GLN A 144 11.38 13.38 4.61
N LYS A 145 10.39 13.43 5.52
CA LYS A 145 10.27 12.51 6.64
C LYS A 145 9.95 11.09 6.20
N TYR A 146 9.03 10.92 5.25
CA TYR A 146 8.50 9.60 4.89
C TYR A 146 8.98 9.08 3.53
N MET A 147 9.41 9.95 2.61
CA MET A 147 9.91 9.56 1.28
C MET A 147 11.41 9.81 1.10
N GLY A 148 12.07 10.35 2.13
CA GLY A 148 13.51 10.60 2.18
C GLY A 148 14.00 11.79 1.35
N ASP A 149 13.10 12.47 0.64
CA ASP A 149 13.45 13.50 -0.35
C ASP A 149 12.41 14.63 -0.34
N PRO A 150 12.79 15.88 0.00
CA PRO A 150 11.87 17.00 0.04
C PRO A 150 11.39 17.40 -1.35
N ASN A 151 12.14 17.05 -2.40
CA ASN A 151 11.74 17.30 -3.78
C ASN A 151 10.57 16.42 -4.23
N LYS A 152 10.17 15.41 -3.43
CA LYS A 152 8.95 14.62 -3.67
C LYS A 152 7.68 15.31 -3.16
N ALA A 153 7.77 16.53 -2.63
CA ALA A 153 6.62 17.33 -2.22
C ALA A 153 5.56 17.48 -3.32
N TRP A 154 5.97 17.70 -4.58
CA TRP A 154 5.02 17.82 -5.70
C TRP A 154 4.32 16.48 -6.01
N VAL A 155 5.02 15.36 -5.81
CA VAL A 155 4.42 14.01 -5.95
C VAL A 155 3.33 13.84 -4.90
N LEU A 156 3.60 14.20 -3.64
CA LEU A 156 2.59 14.13 -2.58
C LEU A 156 1.42 15.08 -2.81
N ASP A 157 1.68 16.32 -3.26
CA ASP A 157 0.62 17.28 -3.60
C ASP A 157 -0.32 16.71 -4.65
N HIS A 158 0.24 16.21 -5.76
CA HIS A 158 -0.52 15.60 -6.83
C HIS A 158 -1.27 14.34 -6.36
N TYR A 159 -0.57 13.45 -5.64
CA TYR A 159 -1.12 12.19 -5.12
C TYR A 159 -2.34 12.40 -4.21
N ASN A 160 -2.29 13.46 -3.41
CA ASN A 160 -3.36 13.84 -2.48
C ASN A 160 -4.38 14.80 -3.10
N GLY A 161 -4.18 15.26 -4.34
CA GLY A 161 -5.07 16.23 -4.99
C GLY A 161 -5.12 17.58 -4.29
N LEU A 162 -4.03 17.97 -3.62
CA LEU A 162 -3.96 19.19 -2.80
C LEU A 162 -3.95 20.45 -3.66
N LYS A 163 -3.39 20.39 -4.89
CA LYS A 163 -3.34 21.51 -5.84
C LYS A 163 -2.68 22.76 -5.22
N GLY A 164 -1.65 22.58 -4.41
CA GLY A 164 -0.96 23.64 -3.69
C GLY A 164 -1.69 24.18 -2.45
N LYS A 165 -2.80 23.56 -2.03
CA LYS A 165 -3.48 23.93 -0.78
C LYS A 165 -2.52 23.78 0.40
N LYS A 166 -2.41 24.84 1.20
CA LYS A 166 -1.66 24.80 2.47
C LYS A 166 -2.32 23.81 3.43
N LEU A 167 -1.51 22.92 4.00
CA LEU A 167 -1.94 21.97 5.02
C LEU A 167 -2.30 22.68 6.32
N VAL A 168 -3.34 22.19 6.99
CA VAL A 168 -3.71 22.62 8.34
C VAL A 168 -3.66 21.45 9.32
N PRO A 169 -3.39 21.70 10.61
CA PRO A 169 -3.40 20.65 11.63
C PRO A 169 -4.71 19.85 11.59
N GLY A 170 -4.59 18.52 11.63
CA GLY A 170 -5.71 17.60 11.50
C GLY A 170 -6.06 17.17 10.07
N ASP A 171 -5.50 17.81 9.04
CA ASP A 171 -5.54 17.27 7.68
C ASP A 171 -4.86 15.88 7.68
N ILE A 172 -5.30 14.99 6.78
CA ILE A 172 -4.66 13.69 6.54
C ILE A 172 -4.01 13.72 5.17
N VAL A 173 -2.71 13.47 5.13
CA VAL A 173 -1.92 13.30 3.90
C VAL A 173 -1.61 11.83 3.73
N LEU A 174 -1.97 11.25 2.59
CA LEU A 174 -1.58 9.89 2.23
C LEU A 174 -0.19 9.92 1.60
N VAL A 175 0.75 9.22 2.24
CA VAL A 175 2.09 9.00 1.69
C VAL A 175 2.13 7.62 1.05
N PRO A 176 2.32 7.50 -0.28
CA PRO A 176 2.44 6.21 -0.92
C PRO A 176 3.84 5.63 -0.66
N LEU A 177 3.94 4.68 0.27
CA LEU A 177 5.16 3.93 0.48
C LEU A 177 5.33 2.96 -0.70
N THR A 178 6.32 3.21 -1.54
CA THR A 178 6.66 2.38 -2.70
C THR A 178 7.83 1.43 -2.40
N GLU A 179 8.54 1.68 -1.30
CA GLU A 179 9.69 0.93 -0.84
C GLU A 179 9.58 0.79 0.68
N LEU A 180 9.67 -0.45 1.16
CA LEU A 180 9.62 -0.75 2.58
C LEU A 180 10.40 -2.05 2.80
N PRO A 181 11.67 -1.96 3.25
CA PRO A 181 12.48 -3.15 3.48
C PRO A 181 11.86 -3.97 4.61
N LEU A 182 11.72 -5.28 4.40
CA LEU A 182 11.27 -6.20 5.44
C LEU A 182 12.42 -7.14 5.82
N THR A 183 12.58 -7.36 7.13
CA THR A 183 13.39 -8.46 7.66
C THR A 183 12.73 -9.80 7.37
N GLU A 184 13.43 -10.90 7.66
CA GLU A 184 12.84 -12.24 7.55
C GLU A 184 11.59 -12.40 8.46
N ASP A 185 11.62 -11.82 9.66
CA ASP A 185 10.46 -11.77 10.56
C ASP A 185 9.29 -11.01 9.95
N GLY A 186 9.56 -9.87 9.29
CA GLY A 186 8.55 -9.08 8.59
C GLY A 186 7.92 -9.85 7.43
N LYS A 187 8.77 -10.46 6.59
CA LYS A 187 8.31 -11.30 5.46
C LYS A 187 7.44 -12.46 5.93
N LYS A 188 7.87 -13.16 7.00
CA LYS A 188 7.11 -14.26 7.60
C LYS A 188 5.75 -13.79 8.13
N SER A 189 5.71 -12.65 8.80
CA SER A 189 4.47 -12.09 9.35
C SER A 189 3.48 -11.70 8.25
N VAL A 190 3.95 -11.10 7.15
CA VAL A 190 3.13 -10.84 5.96
C VAL A 190 2.57 -12.13 5.38
N ALA A 191 3.42 -13.16 5.27
CA ALA A 191 3.02 -14.46 4.74
C ALA A 191 1.93 -15.15 5.56
N GLU A 192 2.01 -15.06 6.89
CA GLU A 192 1.03 -15.61 7.82
C GLU A 192 -0.28 -14.79 7.84
N ALA A 193 -0.19 -13.47 7.80
CA ALA A 193 -1.36 -12.58 7.92
C ALA A 193 -2.26 -12.61 6.68
N ASN A 194 -1.71 -12.93 5.52
CA ASN A 194 -2.48 -12.97 4.30
C ASN A 194 -1.97 -14.09 3.36
N PRO A 195 -2.51 -15.32 3.49
CA PRO A 195 -2.16 -16.44 2.62
C PRO A 195 -2.43 -16.14 1.13
N LEU A 196 -3.32 -15.20 0.81
CA LEU A 196 -3.58 -14.75 -0.56
C LEU A 196 -2.47 -13.81 -1.08
N LEU A 197 -1.81 -13.03 -0.21
CA LEU A 197 -0.55 -12.34 -0.53
C LEU A 197 0.59 -13.33 -0.80
N CYS A 198 0.56 -14.54 -0.22
CA CYS A 198 1.50 -15.61 -0.56
C CYS A 198 1.22 -16.31 -1.90
N SER A 199 -0.01 -16.25 -2.42
CA SER A 199 -0.35 -16.90 -3.70
C SER A 199 0.18 -16.17 -4.93
N GLN A 200 0.69 -14.95 -4.75
CA GLN A 200 1.27 -14.09 -5.77
C GLN A 200 2.61 -13.62 -5.20
N ALA A 201 3.69 -14.25 -5.66
CA ALA A 201 5.00 -14.30 -5.03
C ALA A 201 5.40 -13.04 -4.24
N ALA A 202 6.06 -13.23 -3.11
CA ALA A 202 6.47 -12.22 -2.14
C ALA A 202 7.51 -11.19 -2.70
N GLY A 203 7.23 -10.55 -3.84
CA GLY A 203 8.14 -9.69 -4.59
C GLY A 203 9.15 -10.44 -5.45
N GLU A 204 9.42 -11.74 -5.21
CA GLU A 204 10.47 -12.48 -5.92
C GLU A 204 10.24 -12.59 -7.43
N THR A 205 8.99 -12.78 -7.87
CA THR A 205 8.68 -12.84 -9.31
C THR A 205 8.90 -11.47 -9.93
N ARG A 206 8.46 -10.40 -9.27
CA ARG A 206 8.72 -9.02 -9.68
C ARG A 206 10.22 -8.70 -9.72
N ASP A 207 11.00 -9.11 -8.73
CA ASP A 207 12.44 -8.88 -8.68
C ASP A 207 13.18 -9.60 -9.80
N LYS A 208 12.73 -10.81 -10.16
CA LYS A 208 13.21 -11.53 -11.35
C LYS A 208 12.84 -10.80 -12.64
N GLN A 209 11.59 -10.33 -12.77
CA GLN A 209 11.13 -9.53 -13.91
C GLN A 209 11.94 -8.23 -14.09
N ARG A 210 12.36 -7.59 -12.99
CA ARG A 210 13.20 -6.37 -13.03
C ARG A 210 14.64 -6.67 -13.47
N LYS A 211 15.14 -7.87 -13.20
CA LYS A 211 16.51 -8.31 -13.58
C LYS A 211 16.58 -8.86 -15.00
N GLU A 212 15.48 -9.31 -15.58
CA GLU A 212 15.44 -9.74 -16.98
C GLU A 212 15.58 -8.52 -17.93
N PRO A 213 16.50 -8.55 -18.90
CA PRO A 213 16.61 -7.48 -19.89
C PRO A 213 15.32 -7.44 -20.71
N LYS A 214 14.73 -6.25 -20.85
CA LYS A 214 13.60 -6.00 -21.77
C LYS A 214 14.01 -6.57 -23.14
N LYS A 215 13.34 -7.64 -23.60
CA LYS A 215 13.60 -8.23 -24.93
C LYS A 215 13.63 -7.10 -25.96
N PRO A 216 14.66 -7.02 -26.83
CA PRO A 216 14.70 -6.01 -27.87
C PRO A 216 13.43 -6.12 -28.72
N LYS A 217 12.79 -4.97 -28.98
CA LYS A 217 11.65 -4.89 -29.89
C LYS A 217 12.01 -5.60 -31.19
N GLN A 218 11.18 -6.56 -31.61
CA GLN A 218 11.36 -7.25 -32.88
C GLN A 218 11.54 -6.21 -34.00
N PRO A 219 12.54 -6.37 -34.88
CA PRO A 219 12.71 -5.44 -35.99
C PRO A 219 11.46 -5.49 -36.87
N LYS A 220 10.85 -4.33 -37.11
CA LYS A 220 9.89 -4.20 -38.21
C LYS A 220 10.65 -4.55 -39.49
N LYS A 221 10.13 -5.52 -40.24
CA LYS A 221 10.56 -5.79 -41.61
C LYS A 221 9.38 -6.31 -42.43
N PRO A 222 9.42 -6.12 -43.75
CA PRO A 222 10.26 -5.19 -44.52
C PRO A 222 9.60 -3.83 -44.72
#